data_AF-A0A6L8U4W5-F1
#
_entry.id   AF-A0A6L8U4W5-F1
#
_cell.length_a   1.000
_cell.length_b   1.000
_cell.length_c   1.000
_cell.angle_alpha   90.00
_cell.angle_beta   90.00
_cell.angle_gamma   90.00
#
_symmetry.space_group_name_H-M   'P 1'
#
loop_
_entity.id
_entity.type
_entity.pdbx_description
1 polymer ?
#
loop_
_entity_poly.entity_id
_entity_poly.type
_entity_poly.pdbx_seq_one_letter_code
_entity_poly.pdbx_strand_id
1 'polypeptide(L)'
;MMKRILKILILLLIPLSSSAQMTPLKSQYVLNPLVLNPASAGNMGVLNVTAFYRKQWVGVKGAPETMTLTADAPFSDNRMGLGMIFTSDRVGVTKESHFMANYSYKVPVGKGTLSFGLGAGITVTNTAWSKLIVLDPEDDFILIDSKGFVVPGFSFGTFYSEKNFFAAVSIPKLLGYKYDFGKSKYVVNGNMGEYYYLLNTGYLFNLSPNLKFMPSTLIAFSPGD
;
A
#
# COMPACT_ATOMS: atom_id res chain seq x y z
N MET A 1 6.09 20.73 37.75
CA MET A 1 6.14 19.68 36.71
C MET A 1 4.77 19.43 36.04
N MET A 2 3.68 19.27 36.80
CA MET A 2 2.31 19.02 36.27
C MET A 2 1.80 20.05 35.24
N LYS A 3 2.08 21.35 35.41
CA LYS A 3 1.63 22.40 34.47
C LYS A 3 2.28 22.31 33.08
N ARG A 4 3.45 21.69 32.94
CA ARG A 4 4.11 21.46 31.63
C ARG A 4 3.50 20.26 30.92
N ILE A 5 3.18 19.20 31.67
CA ILE A 5 2.49 18.00 31.16
C ILE A 5 1.11 18.36 30.63
N LEU A 6 0.35 19.18 31.37
CA LEU A 6 -0.99 19.61 30.95
C LEU A 6 -0.98 20.43 29.66
N LYS A 7 0.04 21.28 29.46
CA LYS A 7 0.20 22.06 28.22
C LYS A 7 0.54 21.17 27.02
N ILE A 8 1.34 20.12 27.21
CA ILE A 8 1.64 19.13 26.14
C ILE A 8 0.38 18.33 25.80
N LEU A 9 -0.41 17.94 26.81
CA LEU A 9 -1.66 17.22 26.62
C LEU A 9 -2.71 18.05 25.87
N ILE A 10 -2.77 19.36 26.12
CA ILE A 10 -3.67 20.30 25.43
C ILE A 10 -3.22 20.57 24.00
N LEU A 11 -1.91 20.58 23.72
CA LEU A 11 -1.38 20.73 22.37
C LEU A 11 -1.69 19.51 21.48
N LEU A 12 -1.83 18.33 22.07
CA LEU A 12 -2.24 17.08 21.41
C LEU A 12 -3.74 17.03 21.04
N LEU A 13 -4.55 17.97 21.56
CA LEU A 13 -6.01 18.01 21.37
C LEU A 13 -6.46 19.00 20.28
N ILE A 14 -5.55 19.65 19.56
CA ILE A 14 -5.92 20.55 18.47
C ILE A 14 -6.23 19.70 17.22
N PRO A 15 -7.50 19.64 16.76
CA PRO A 15 -7.81 18.94 15.53
C PRO A 15 -7.28 19.74 14.35
N LEU A 16 -6.23 19.23 13.71
CA LEU A 16 -5.84 19.67 12.38
C LEU A 16 -6.90 19.17 11.42
N SER A 17 -7.52 20.10 10.70
CA SER A 17 -8.57 19.88 9.70
C SER A 17 -8.34 18.60 8.90
N SER A 18 -9.24 17.63 9.06
CA SER A 18 -9.16 16.33 8.39
C SER A 18 -9.95 16.38 7.09
N SER A 19 -9.25 16.37 5.96
CA SER A 19 -9.84 15.96 4.68
C SER A 19 -9.98 14.43 4.70
N ALA A 20 -11.21 13.95 4.82
CA ALA A 20 -11.54 12.53 5.02
C ALA A 20 -11.69 11.74 3.70
N GLN A 21 -10.82 11.98 2.71
CA GLN A 21 -10.82 11.20 1.47
C GLN A 21 -10.03 9.90 1.71
N MET A 22 -10.76 8.83 2.05
CA MET A 22 -10.17 7.57 2.47
C MET A 22 -9.74 6.76 1.25
N THR A 23 -8.48 6.89 0.82
CA THR A 23 -7.83 5.81 0.07
C THR A 23 -7.70 4.62 1.02
N PRO A 24 -8.15 3.40 0.67
CA PRO A 24 -8.19 2.29 1.60
C PRO A 24 -6.77 1.91 2.07
N LEU A 25 -6.42 2.39 3.26
CA LEU A 25 -5.19 2.06 3.95
C LEU A 25 -5.40 0.78 4.75
N LYS A 26 -4.55 -0.23 4.53
CA LYS A 26 -4.69 -1.53 5.20
C LYS A 26 -4.24 -1.39 6.67
N SER A 27 -5.13 -1.68 7.63
CA SER A 27 -4.76 -1.68 9.07
C SER A 27 -3.65 -2.68 9.42
N GLN A 28 -3.42 -3.67 8.56
CA GLN A 28 -2.37 -4.69 8.68
C GLN A 28 -0.99 -4.22 8.23
N TYR A 29 -0.82 -2.93 7.91
CA TYR A 29 0.40 -2.39 7.31
C TYR A 29 1.69 -2.69 8.09
N VAL A 30 1.58 -2.78 9.42
CA VAL A 30 2.70 -3.08 10.32
C VAL A 30 3.25 -4.49 10.08
N LEU A 31 2.38 -5.43 9.71
CA LEU A 31 2.73 -6.84 9.54
C LEU A 31 3.40 -7.11 8.19
N ASN A 32 3.28 -6.19 7.24
CA ASN A 32 3.83 -6.36 5.90
C ASN A 32 4.21 -5.01 5.27
N PRO A 33 5.40 -4.48 5.61
CA PRO A 33 5.87 -3.21 5.10
C PRO A 33 6.14 -3.24 3.59
N LEU A 34 6.36 -4.42 2.99
CA LEU A 34 6.65 -4.57 1.56
C LEU A 34 5.51 -4.04 0.69
N VAL A 35 4.26 -4.25 1.11
CA VAL A 35 3.07 -3.74 0.41
C VAL A 35 3.03 -2.21 0.36
N LEU A 36 3.65 -1.54 1.33
CA LEU A 36 3.69 -0.08 1.39
C LEU A 36 4.92 0.50 0.69
N ASN A 37 6.07 -0.13 0.89
CA ASN A 37 7.36 0.46 0.52
C ASN A 37 8.31 -0.61 -0.05
N PRO A 38 8.71 -0.49 -1.33
CA PRO A 38 9.63 -1.45 -1.96
C PRO A 38 11.01 -1.49 -1.28
N ALA A 39 11.43 -0.42 -0.59
CA ALA A 39 12.71 -0.37 0.12
C ALA A 39 12.77 -1.29 1.34
N SER A 40 11.63 -1.81 1.80
CA SER A 40 11.58 -2.76 2.91
C SER A 40 11.87 -4.22 2.49
N ALA A 41 12.02 -4.50 1.19
CA ALA A 41 12.34 -5.84 0.71
C ALA A 41 13.62 -6.40 1.35
N GLY A 42 13.54 -7.61 1.92
CA GLY A 42 14.62 -8.29 2.59
C GLY A 42 15.04 -7.64 3.91
N ASN A 43 14.30 -6.66 4.45
CA ASN A 43 14.72 -5.92 5.64
C ASN A 43 14.80 -6.78 6.90
N MET A 44 14.05 -7.90 6.96
CA MET A 44 14.11 -8.84 8.08
C MET A 44 15.40 -9.68 8.13
N GLY A 45 16.25 -9.62 7.11
CA GLY A 45 17.50 -10.39 7.09
C GLY A 45 17.31 -11.89 6.81
N VAL A 46 16.08 -12.33 6.52
CA VAL A 46 15.72 -13.72 6.21
C VAL A 46 14.69 -13.76 5.09
N LEU A 47 14.43 -14.95 4.52
CA LEU A 47 13.26 -15.16 3.67
C LEU A 47 11.99 -14.98 4.53
N ASN A 48 11.15 -14.04 4.13
CA ASN A 48 9.86 -13.78 4.72
C ASN A 48 8.76 -14.04 3.69
N VAL A 49 7.74 -14.81 4.07
CA VAL A 49 6.57 -15.10 3.23
C VAL A 49 5.34 -14.78 4.04
N THR A 50 4.43 -13.98 3.50
CA THR A 50 3.23 -13.53 4.21
C THR A 50 2.02 -13.68 3.31
N ALA A 51 0.93 -14.24 3.85
CA ALA A 51 -0.34 -14.37 3.17
C ALA A 51 -1.44 -13.73 4.03
N PHE A 52 -2.28 -12.90 3.40
CA PHE A 52 -3.46 -12.31 4.00
C PHE A 52 -4.68 -12.60 3.14
N TYR A 53 -5.79 -12.92 3.80
CA TYR A 53 -7.11 -12.97 3.20
C TYR A 53 -8.03 -12.06 4.01
N ARG A 54 -8.74 -11.16 3.33
CA ARG A 54 -9.68 -10.22 3.95
C ARG A 54 -10.99 -10.28 3.19
N LYS A 55 -12.07 -10.49 3.94
CA LYS A 55 -13.45 -10.36 3.45
C LYS A 55 -14.14 -9.29 4.26
N GLN A 56 -14.62 -8.24 3.61
CA GLN A 56 -15.33 -7.15 4.26
C GLN A 56 -16.84 -7.36 4.13
N TRP A 57 -17.62 -6.79 5.06
CA TRP A 57 -19.08 -6.80 5.04
C TRP A 57 -19.68 -8.19 4.78
N VAL A 58 -19.26 -9.16 5.59
CA VAL A 58 -19.71 -10.56 5.48
C VAL A 58 -21.24 -10.61 5.46
N GLY A 59 -21.79 -11.34 4.50
CA GLY A 59 -23.24 -11.44 4.28
C GLY A 59 -23.78 -10.54 3.17
N VAL A 60 -23.03 -9.50 2.76
CA VAL A 60 -23.39 -8.67 1.60
C VAL A 60 -22.89 -9.33 0.30
N LYS A 61 -23.80 -9.57 -0.64
CA LYS A 61 -23.45 -10.17 -1.95
C LYS A 61 -22.55 -9.21 -2.74
N GLY A 62 -21.43 -9.72 -3.24
CA GLY A 62 -20.46 -8.91 -3.98
C GLY A 62 -19.58 -8.01 -3.11
N ALA A 63 -19.57 -8.21 -1.79
CA ALA A 63 -18.71 -7.45 -0.90
C ALA A 63 -17.20 -7.63 -1.21
N PRO A 64 -16.35 -6.66 -0.84
CA PRO A 64 -14.92 -6.71 -1.12
C PRO A 64 -14.22 -7.93 -0.51
N GLU A 65 -13.47 -8.64 -1.35
CA GLU A 65 -12.58 -9.74 -0.97
C GLU A 65 -11.18 -9.48 -1.52
N THR A 66 -10.18 -9.51 -0.64
CA THR A 66 -8.77 -9.27 -0.97
C THR A 66 -7.94 -10.45 -0.53
N MET A 67 -7.11 -10.98 -1.42
CA MET A 67 -6.03 -11.89 -1.08
C MET A 67 -4.70 -11.22 -1.41
N THR A 68 -3.75 -11.21 -0.47
CA THR A 68 -2.40 -10.71 -0.70
C THR A 68 -1.40 -11.80 -0.32
N LEU A 69 -0.47 -12.09 -1.21
CA LEU A 69 0.69 -12.95 -0.98
C LEU A 69 1.94 -12.13 -1.23
N THR A 70 2.88 -12.16 -0.30
CA THR A 70 4.20 -11.53 -0.45
C THR A 70 5.30 -12.50 -0.11
N ALA A 71 6.43 -12.35 -0.78
CA ALA A 71 7.66 -13.04 -0.44
C ALA A 71 8.82 -12.09 -0.63
N ASP A 72 9.72 -11.97 0.34
CA ASP A 72 10.93 -11.15 0.23
C ASP A 72 12.11 -11.78 0.96
N ALA A 73 13.32 -11.51 0.46
CA ALA A 73 14.54 -12.02 1.05
C ALA A 73 15.72 -11.07 0.79
N PRO A 74 16.68 -10.97 1.71
CA PRO A 74 17.95 -10.33 1.44
C PRO A 74 18.84 -11.22 0.55
N PHE A 75 19.76 -10.59 -0.16
CA PHE A 75 20.86 -11.25 -0.86
C PHE A 75 22.09 -10.33 -0.87
N SER A 76 23.22 -10.82 -1.41
CA SER A 76 24.47 -10.05 -1.46
C SER A 76 24.91 -9.56 -0.06
N ASP A 77 25.04 -10.50 0.88
CA ASP A 77 25.40 -10.23 2.29
C ASP A 77 24.50 -9.18 2.96
N ASN A 78 23.20 -9.26 2.69
CA ASN A 78 22.20 -8.34 3.22
C ASN A 78 22.39 -6.87 2.78
N ARG A 79 23.12 -6.60 1.69
CA ARG A 79 23.21 -5.27 1.06
C ARG A 79 22.09 -5.01 0.06
N MET A 80 21.42 -6.06 -0.39
CA MET A 80 20.35 -5.97 -1.38
C MET A 80 19.16 -6.82 -0.92
N GLY A 81 17.97 -6.51 -1.42
CA GLY A 81 16.76 -7.30 -1.18
C GLY A 81 15.92 -7.44 -2.44
N LEU A 82 15.26 -8.58 -2.58
CA LEU A 82 14.25 -8.81 -3.61
C LEU A 82 12.93 -9.15 -2.92
N GLY A 83 11.83 -8.69 -3.50
CA GLY A 83 10.50 -8.96 -3.01
C GLY A 83 9.49 -9.10 -4.14
N MET A 84 8.47 -9.91 -3.93
CA MET A 84 7.33 -10.04 -4.82
C MET A 84 6.04 -9.83 -4.03
N ILE A 85 5.08 -9.20 -4.69
CA ILE A 85 3.73 -8.99 -4.17
C ILE A 85 2.76 -9.48 -5.24
N PHE A 86 1.86 -10.36 -4.84
CA PHE A 86 0.66 -10.70 -5.59
C PHE A 86 -0.56 -10.29 -4.77
N THR A 87 -1.45 -9.50 -5.35
CA THR A 87 -2.74 -9.16 -4.74
C THR A 87 -3.85 -9.48 -5.72
N SER A 88 -4.91 -10.14 -5.25
CA SER A 88 -6.15 -10.31 -6.00
C SER A 88 -7.29 -9.69 -5.21
N ASP A 89 -7.91 -8.68 -5.80
CA ASP A 89 -9.06 -7.98 -5.26
C ASP A 89 -10.30 -8.32 -6.08
N ARG A 90 -11.42 -8.54 -5.39
CA ARG A 90 -12.74 -8.72 -6.00
C ARG A 90 -13.70 -7.77 -5.30
N VAL A 91 -14.36 -6.93 -6.08
CA VAL A 91 -15.41 -6.01 -5.61
C VAL A 91 -16.57 -6.10 -6.59
N GLY A 92 -17.72 -6.59 -6.14
CA GLY A 92 -18.86 -6.85 -7.01
C GLY A 92 -18.51 -7.78 -8.17
N VAL A 93 -18.69 -7.27 -9.39
CA VAL A 93 -18.40 -7.97 -10.66
C VAL A 93 -17.00 -7.66 -11.21
N THR A 94 -16.21 -6.83 -10.52
CA THR A 94 -14.85 -6.46 -10.89
C THR A 94 -13.83 -7.32 -10.16
N LYS A 95 -12.86 -7.84 -10.91
CA LYS A 95 -11.68 -8.51 -10.39
C LYS A 95 -10.43 -7.76 -10.84
N GLU A 96 -9.57 -7.46 -9.89
CA GLU A 96 -8.25 -6.89 -10.12
C GLU A 96 -7.18 -7.85 -9.61
N SER A 97 -6.09 -8.01 -10.36
CA SER A 97 -4.94 -8.82 -9.98
C SER A 97 -3.67 -8.01 -10.22
N HIS A 98 -2.92 -7.77 -9.15
CA HIS A 98 -1.71 -6.96 -9.15
C HIS A 98 -0.51 -7.86 -8.85
N PHE A 99 0.50 -7.78 -9.70
CA PHE A 99 1.78 -8.45 -9.50
C PHE A 99 2.89 -7.39 -9.52
N MET A 100 3.76 -7.38 -8.51
CA MET A 100 4.87 -6.43 -8.41
C MET A 100 6.13 -7.12 -7.92
N ALA A 101 7.23 -6.92 -8.64
CA ALA A 101 8.58 -7.23 -8.19
C ALA A 101 9.21 -5.96 -7.60
N ASN A 102 9.95 -6.13 -6.51
CA ASN A 102 10.54 -5.05 -5.74
C ASN A 102 12.01 -5.37 -5.51
N TYR A 103 12.84 -4.35 -5.62
CA TYR A 103 14.26 -4.41 -5.36
C TYR A 103 14.62 -3.34 -4.35
N SER A 104 15.46 -3.69 -3.37
CA SER A 104 16.01 -2.75 -2.39
C SER A 104 17.54 -2.78 -2.39
N TYR A 105 18.14 -1.61 -2.18
CA TYR A 105 19.57 -1.44 -1.96
C TYR A 105 19.80 -0.76 -0.61
N LYS A 106 20.69 -1.32 0.20
CA LYS A 106 20.87 -0.96 1.61
C LYS A 106 22.23 -0.34 1.83
N VAL A 107 22.24 0.84 2.45
CA VAL A 107 23.44 1.63 2.77
C VAL A 107 23.52 1.77 4.29
N PRO A 108 24.59 1.27 4.93
CA PRO A 108 24.84 1.55 6.35
C PRO A 108 25.01 3.05 6.57
N VAL A 109 24.24 3.64 7.49
CA VAL A 109 24.30 5.06 7.83
C VAL A 109 24.27 5.21 9.35
N GLY A 110 25.40 5.62 9.92
CA GLY A 110 25.53 5.79 11.37
C GLY A 110 25.28 4.48 12.13
N LYS A 111 24.23 4.45 12.94
CA LYS A 111 23.82 3.28 13.74
C LYS A 111 22.76 2.41 13.04
N GLY A 112 22.27 2.85 11.89
CA GLY A 112 21.18 2.21 11.16
C GLY A 112 21.55 1.88 9.71
N THR A 113 20.54 1.52 8.94
CA THR A 113 20.61 1.21 7.53
C THR A 113 19.55 2.01 6.79
N LEU A 114 19.98 2.80 5.82
CA LEU A 114 19.13 3.50 4.88
C LEU A 114 18.97 2.66 3.61
N SER A 115 17.75 2.31 3.28
CA SER A 115 17.42 1.48 2.12
C SER A 115 16.67 2.30 1.09
N PHE A 116 17.00 2.13 -0.18
CA PHE A 116 16.26 2.68 -1.32
C PHE A 116 15.62 1.54 -2.07
N GLY A 117 14.41 1.73 -2.58
CA GLY A 117 13.67 0.67 -3.25
C GLY A 117 12.92 1.14 -4.47
N LEU A 118 12.86 0.26 -5.46
CA LEU A 118 12.10 0.40 -6.69
C LEU A 118 11.22 -0.83 -6.86
N GLY A 119 9.98 -0.62 -7.25
CA GLY A 119 9.08 -1.69 -7.65
C GLY A 119 8.62 -1.50 -9.09
N ALA A 120 8.40 -2.62 -9.78
CA ALA A 120 7.84 -2.67 -11.12
C ALA A 120 6.88 -3.85 -11.21
N GLY A 121 5.75 -3.65 -11.87
CA GLY A 121 4.68 -4.62 -11.87
C GLY A 121 3.63 -4.39 -12.95
N ILE A 122 2.59 -5.21 -12.90
CA ILE A 122 1.41 -5.10 -13.74
C ILE A 122 0.16 -5.28 -12.90
N THR A 123 -0.87 -4.54 -13.26
CA THR A 123 -2.23 -4.73 -12.78
C THR A 123 -3.09 -5.20 -13.95
N VAL A 124 -3.84 -6.27 -13.73
CA VAL A 124 -4.80 -6.81 -14.68
C VAL A 124 -6.20 -6.63 -14.10
N THR A 125 -7.05 -5.88 -14.80
CA THR A 125 -8.42 -5.61 -14.36
C THR A 125 -9.41 -6.18 -15.37
N ASN A 126 -10.40 -6.92 -14.86
CA ASN A 126 -11.51 -7.44 -15.64
C ASN A 126 -12.82 -7.17 -14.90
N THR A 127 -13.81 -6.64 -15.62
CA THR A 127 -15.12 -6.36 -15.09
C THR A 127 -16.18 -7.09 -15.89
N ALA A 128 -16.94 -7.95 -15.23
CA ALA A 128 -18.05 -8.67 -15.84
C ALA A 128 -19.33 -7.80 -15.81
N TRP A 129 -19.35 -6.74 -16.63
CA TRP A 129 -20.48 -5.82 -16.74
C TRP A 129 -21.80 -6.55 -17.04
N SER A 130 -21.73 -7.68 -17.77
CA SER A 130 -22.88 -8.56 -18.06
C SER A 130 -23.60 -9.12 -16.83
N LYS A 131 -22.96 -9.10 -15.66
CA LYS A 131 -23.52 -9.64 -14.41
C LYS A 131 -24.17 -8.58 -13.53
N LEU A 132 -24.26 -7.34 -14.00
CA LEU A 132 -24.96 -6.28 -13.28
C LEU A 132 -26.48 -6.46 -13.37
N ILE A 133 -27.16 -6.09 -12.29
CA ILE A 133 -28.61 -5.92 -12.28
C ILE A 133 -28.86 -4.47 -12.68
N VAL A 134 -29.39 -4.25 -13.87
CA VAL A 134 -29.74 -2.91 -14.39
C VAL A 134 -31.14 -2.51 -13.95
N LEU A 135 -31.34 -1.22 -13.69
CA LEU A 135 -32.64 -0.66 -13.32
C LEU A 135 -33.55 -0.48 -14.54
N ASP A 136 -32.97 -0.21 -15.71
CA ASP A 136 -33.67 -0.07 -16.98
C ASP A 136 -33.06 -1.05 -18.01
N PRO A 137 -33.78 -2.12 -18.40
CA PRO A 137 -33.30 -3.07 -19.40
C PRO A 137 -33.25 -2.51 -20.84
N GLU A 138 -33.91 -1.38 -21.12
CA GLU A 138 -33.96 -0.74 -22.44
C GLU A 138 -32.89 0.35 -22.61
N ASP A 139 -32.10 0.64 -21.58
CA ASP A 139 -30.95 1.54 -21.69
C ASP A 139 -29.80 0.82 -22.41
N ASP A 140 -29.46 1.32 -23.60
CA ASP A 140 -28.40 0.83 -24.50
C ASP A 140 -26.98 0.91 -23.91
N PHE A 141 -26.82 1.17 -22.61
CA PHE A 141 -25.56 1.02 -21.87
C PHE A 141 -25.15 -0.46 -21.71
N ILE A 142 -24.77 -1.02 -22.85
CA ILE A 142 -23.87 -2.15 -23.11
C ILE A 142 -23.35 -2.87 -21.84
N LEU A 143 -24.03 -3.97 -21.51
CA LEU A 143 -23.62 -5.05 -20.59
C LEU A 143 -22.46 -5.92 -21.16
N ILE A 144 -21.49 -5.31 -21.84
CA ILE A 144 -20.36 -6.04 -22.43
C ILE A 144 -19.22 -6.11 -21.41
N ASP A 145 -18.81 -7.34 -21.10
CA ASP A 145 -17.66 -7.59 -20.25
C ASP A 145 -16.42 -6.88 -20.75
N SER A 146 -15.66 -6.32 -19.82
CA SER A 146 -14.43 -5.63 -20.13
C SER A 146 -13.40 -6.63 -20.66
N LYS A 147 -12.73 -6.31 -21.77
CA LYS A 147 -11.49 -7.03 -22.12
C LYS A 147 -10.50 -6.85 -20.98
N GLY A 148 -9.71 -7.88 -20.66
CA GLY A 148 -8.71 -7.78 -19.59
C GLY A 148 -7.73 -6.65 -19.89
N PHE A 149 -7.70 -5.63 -19.05
CA PHE A 149 -6.81 -4.48 -19.23
C PHE A 149 -5.54 -4.69 -18.43
N VAL A 150 -4.39 -4.54 -19.08
CA VAL A 150 -3.08 -4.65 -18.44
C VAL A 150 -2.47 -3.26 -18.31
N VAL A 151 -2.05 -2.96 -17.10
CA VAL A 151 -1.63 -1.63 -16.67
C VAL A 151 -0.27 -1.77 -15.98
N PRO A 152 0.83 -1.19 -16.51
CA PRO A 152 2.11 -1.27 -15.83
C PRO A 152 2.09 -0.45 -14.52
N GLY A 153 2.87 -0.84 -13.54
CA GLY A 153 2.97 -0.15 -12.25
C GLY A 153 4.42 0.05 -11.87
N PHE A 154 4.73 1.21 -11.32
CA PHE A 154 6.03 1.46 -10.71
C PHE A 154 5.84 2.05 -9.32
N SER A 155 6.76 1.73 -8.42
CA SER A 155 6.78 2.23 -7.05
C SER A 155 8.20 2.65 -6.67
N PHE A 156 8.29 3.58 -5.73
CA PHE A 156 9.56 4.03 -5.17
C PHE A 156 9.43 4.20 -3.66
N GLY A 157 10.51 3.98 -2.93
CA GLY A 157 10.54 4.35 -1.53
C GLY A 157 11.93 4.33 -0.93
N THR A 158 11.97 4.86 0.29
CA THR A 158 13.15 4.91 1.15
C THR A 158 12.74 4.41 2.53
N PHE A 159 13.60 3.61 3.17
CA PHE A 159 13.35 2.99 4.48
C PHE A 159 14.61 3.07 5.33
N TYR A 160 14.57 3.84 6.42
CA TYR A 160 15.60 3.85 7.44
C TYR A 160 15.23 2.90 8.57
N SER A 161 16.16 2.03 8.97
CA SER A 161 16.00 1.12 10.09
C SER A 161 17.18 1.17 11.04
N GLU A 162 16.88 1.18 12.33
CA GLU A 162 17.82 0.98 13.44
C GLU A 162 17.21 -0.06 14.39
N LYS A 163 17.98 -0.55 15.36
CA LYS A 163 17.59 -1.64 16.28
C LYS A 163 16.15 -1.56 16.82
N ASN A 164 15.69 -0.35 17.20
CA ASN A 164 14.37 -0.14 17.79
C ASN A 164 13.54 0.93 17.05
N PHE A 165 13.99 1.45 15.91
CA PHE A 165 13.33 2.57 15.24
C PHE A 165 13.29 2.35 13.74
N PHE A 166 12.21 2.75 13.11
CA PHE A 166 12.15 2.84 11.66
C PHE A 166 11.42 4.10 11.22
N ALA A 167 11.81 4.62 10.06
CA ALA A 167 11.13 5.69 9.36
C ALA A 167 11.21 5.45 7.86
N ALA A 168 10.11 5.69 7.16
CA ALA A 168 9.99 5.32 5.76
C ALA A 168 9.12 6.33 5.02
N VAL A 169 9.48 6.58 3.76
CA VAL A 169 8.69 7.38 2.83
C VAL A 169 8.58 6.59 1.53
N SER A 170 7.39 6.55 0.93
CA SER A 170 7.17 5.80 -0.31
C SER A 170 6.07 6.41 -1.17
N ILE A 171 6.18 6.16 -2.46
CA ILE A 171 5.14 6.38 -3.47
C ILE A 171 4.80 5.00 -4.05
N PRO A 172 3.77 4.31 -3.54
CA PRO A 172 3.44 2.94 -3.96
C PRO A 172 3.01 2.83 -5.42
N LYS A 173 2.54 3.94 -6.01
CA LYS A 173 2.08 4.00 -7.40
C LYS A 173 2.53 5.31 -8.04
N LEU A 174 3.49 5.22 -8.95
CA LEU A 174 4.03 6.35 -9.74
C LEU A 174 3.25 6.60 -11.04
N LEU A 175 2.38 5.68 -11.46
CA LEU A 175 1.59 5.85 -12.68
C LEU A 175 0.09 5.77 -12.37
N GLY A 176 -0.61 6.88 -12.63
CA GLY A 176 -2.07 6.94 -12.62
C GLY A 176 -2.65 6.39 -13.92
N TYR A 177 -3.90 5.92 -13.86
CA TYR A 177 -4.64 5.45 -15.03
C TYR A 177 -6.09 5.88 -14.92
N LYS A 178 -6.65 6.38 -16.01
CA LYS A 178 -8.07 6.72 -16.12
C LYS A 178 -8.68 6.01 -17.32
N TYR A 179 -9.89 5.52 -17.15
CA TYR A 179 -10.66 4.97 -18.27
C TYR A 179 -11.18 6.12 -19.13
N ASP A 180 -10.77 6.15 -20.39
CA ASP A 180 -11.27 7.08 -21.40
C ASP A 180 -12.46 6.39 -22.09
N PHE A 181 -13.68 6.79 -21.72
CA PHE A 181 -14.92 6.26 -22.30
C PHE A 181 -15.00 6.51 -23.82
N GLY A 182 -14.48 7.65 -24.30
CA GLY A 182 -14.51 7.99 -25.73
C GLY A 182 -13.58 7.12 -26.57
N LYS A 183 -12.48 6.61 -25.97
CA LYS A 183 -11.54 5.70 -26.64
C LYS A 183 -11.69 4.25 -26.22
N SER A 184 -12.62 3.94 -25.31
CA SER A 184 -12.84 2.62 -24.71
C SER A 184 -11.54 1.96 -24.22
N LYS A 185 -10.64 2.75 -23.61
CA LYS A 185 -9.34 2.26 -23.13
C LYS A 185 -8.86 3.05 -21.91
N TYR A 186 -8.05 2.40 -21.07
CA TYR A 186 -7.29 3.11 -20.04
C TYR A 186 -6.15 3.91 -20.68
N VAL A 187 -6.02 5.17 -20.29
CA VAL A 187 -4.93 6.05 -20.69
C VAL A 187 -4.07 6.33 -19.46
N VAL A 188 -2.74 6.24 -19.64
CA VAL A 188 -1.77 6.60 -18.60
C VAL A 188 -1.98 8.08 -18.26
N ASN A 189 -2.15 8.38 -16.98
CA ASN A 189 -2.17 9.72 -16.47
C ASN A 189 -0.88 9.97 -15.67
N GLY A 190 -0.03 10.85 -16.17
CA GLY A 190 1.24 11.26 -15.54
C GLY A 190 1.09 12.45 -14.59
N ASN A 191 -0.12 12.74 -14.11
CA ASN A 191 -0.33 13.85 -13.20
C ASN A 191 0.27 13.54 -11.82
N MET A 192 1.36 14.23 -11.46
CA MET A 192 2.00 14.10 -10.14
C MET A 192 1.06 14.48 -8.99
N GLY A 193 -0.01 15.24 -9.24
CA GLY A 193 -1.05 15.53 -8.26
C GLY A 193 -1.88 14.31 -7.85
N GLU A 194 -1.84 13.22 -8.64
CA GLU A 194 -2.50 11.94 -8.31
C GLU A 194 -1.55 10.98 -7.57
N TYR A 195 -0.33 11.41 -7.24
CA TYR A 195 0.58 10.59 -6.44
C TYR A 195 0.10 10.52 -5.00
N TYR A 196 0.22 9.33 -4.45
CA TYR A 196 -0.11 9.04 -3.07
C TYR A 196 1.17 8.75 -2.30
N TYR A 197 1.55 9.70 -1.44
CA TYR A 197 2.72 9.63 -0.60
C TYR A 197 2.37 8.96 0.72
N LEU A 198 3.19 8.00 1.11
CA LEU A 198 3.12 7.33 2.40
C LEU A 198 4.32 7.70 3.25
N LEU A 199 4.07 8.12 4.48
CA LEU A 199 5.07 8.26 5.52
C LEU A 199 4.75 7.27 6.63
N ASN A 200 5.69 6.40 6.95
CA ASN A 200 5.52 5.39 8.01
C ASN A 200 6.66 5.50 9.01
N THR A 201 6.36 5.52 10.30
CA THR A 201 7.37 5.55 11.36
C THR A 201 6.92 4.79 12.59
N GLY A 202 7.85 4.29 13.37
CA GLY A 202 7.55 3.58 14.61
C GLY A 202 8.79 3.33 15.46
N TYR A 203 8.54 3.05 16.74
CA TYR A 203 9.58 2.76 17.72
C TYR A 203 9.20 1.54 18.56
N LEU A 204 10.15 0.65 18.85
CA LEU A 204 9.96 -0.55 19.64
C LEU A 204 10.50 -0.35 21.06
N PHE A 205 9.59 -0.20 22.02
CA PHE A 205 9.92 -0.14 23.44
C PHE A 205 10.01 -1.54 24.03
N ASN A 206 11.14 -1.86 24.66
CA ASN A 206 11.29 -3.09 25.45
C ASN A 206 10.82 -2.79 26.88
N LEU A 207 9.57 -3.11 27.20
CA LEU A 207 8.97 -2.84 28.52
C LEU A 207 9.43 -3.87 29.56
N SER A 208 9.62 -5.12 29.13
CA SER A 208 10.19 -6.22 29.92
C SER A 208 10.85 -7.23 28.97
N PRO A 209 11.57 -8.26 29.47
CA PRO A 209 12.15 -9.30 28.62
C PRO A 209 11.13 -10.01 27.69
N ASN A 210 9.87 -10.10 28.13
CA ASN A 210 8.81 -10.82 27.41
C ASN A 210 7.74 -9.91 26.80
N LEU A 211 7.80 -8.60 27.04
CA LEU A 211 6.81 -7.64 26.56
C LEU A 211 7.47 -6.50 25.81
N LYS A 212 7.08 -6.35 24.55
CA LYS A 212 7.48 -5.24 23.69
C LYS A 212 6.25 -4.45 23.27
N PHE A 213 6.38 -3.13 23.22
CA PHE A 213 5.33 -2.22 22.77
C PHE A 213 5.83 -1.41 21.58
N MET A 214 5.08 -1.43 20.48
CA MET A 214 5.48 -0.77 19.24
C MET A 214 4.39 0.21 18.77
N PRO A 215 4.43 1.48 19.21
CA PRO A 215 3.64 2.51 18.56
C PRO A 215 4.19 2.78 17.15
N SER A 216 3.27 2.91 16.20
CA SER A 216 3.58 3.25 14.81
C SER A 216 2.51 4.17 14.24
N THR A 217 2.92 5.01 13.30
CA THR A 217 2.05 5.95 12.59
C THR A 217 2.28 5.83 11.10
N LEU A 218 1.19 5.72 10.34
CA LEU A 218 1.18 5.75 8.89
C LEU A 218 0.36 6.95 8.43
N ILE A 219 1.00 7.88 7.72
CA ILE A 219 0.38 9.07 7.14
C ILE A 219 0.32 8.88 5.64
N ALA A 220 -0.82 9.25 5.10
CA ALA A 220 -1.19 9.18 3.71
C ALA A 220 -1.47 10.59 3.21
N PHE A 221 -0.85 10.99 2.11
CA PHE A 221 -1.02 12.32 1.55
C PHE A 221 -1.14 12.26 0.02
N SER A 222 -2.16 12.92 -0.54
CA SER A 222 -2.29 13.16 -1.96
C SER A 222 -2.43 14.67 -2.21
N PRO A 223 -1.64 15.28 -3.10
CA PRO A 223 -1.75 16.71 -3.39
C PRO A 223 -3.06 17.14 -4.07
N GLY A 224 -3.80 16.19 -4.64
CA GLY A 224 -5.04 16.45 -5.40
C GLY A 224 -6.33 16.51 -4.57
N ASP A 225 -6.26 16.32 -3.24
CA ASP A 225 -7.40 16.23 -2.32
C ASP A 225 -7.64 17.50 -1.49
#